data_AF-Q5SSH8-F1
#
_entry.id   AF-Q5SSH8-F1
#
_cell.length_a   1.000
_cell.length_b   1.000
_cell.length_c   1.000
_cell.angle_alpha   90.00
_cell.angle_beta   90.00
_cell.angle_gamma   90.00
#
_symmetry.space_group_name_H-M   'P 1'
#
loop_
_entity.id
_entity.type
_entity.pdbx_description
1 polymer ?
#
loop_
_entity_poly.entity_id
_entity_poly.type
_entity_poly.pdbx_seq_one_letter_code
_entity_poly.pdbx_strand_id
1 'polypeptide(L)'
;MLRICGLGVVLSLAVAAVAVMAVWLMDWWGPRPGIRLFLPEELARYRGGPGDPGLYLALLGRVYDVSSGRRHYEPGAHYSGFAGRDASRAFVTGDYSEAGLVDDINGLSSSEILTLHNWLSFYEKNYVFVGRLVGRFYRKDGLPTSELTQVEAMVTKGMEANEQEQREKQKFPPCNSEWSSAKGSRLWCSQKSGGVHRDWIGVPRKLYKPGAKEPHCVCVRTTGPPSDQQDNPRHSNHGDLDNPNLEEYTGCPPLATTCSFPL
;
A
#
# COMPACT_ATOMS: atom_id res chain seq x y z
N MET A 1 61.56 -36.35 -7.11
CA MET A 1 60.61 -35.22 -7.08
C MET A 1 59.30 -35.67 -7.71
N LEU A 2 58.36 -36.16 -6.89
CA LEU A 2 57.12 -36.79 -7.38
C LEU A 2 56.10 -35.69 -7.71
N ARG A 3 56.00 -35.29 -8.98
CA ARG A 3 54.88 -34.51 -9.52
C ARG A 3 53.68 -35.45 -9.68
N ILE A 4 53.00 -35.74 -8.57
CA ILE A 4 51.65 -36.28 -8.55
C ILE A 4 50.74 -35.13 -8.09
N CYS A 5 49.61 -34.78 -8.67
CA CYS A 5 48.99 -35.01 -9.96
C CYS A 5 47.78 -34.07 -9.88
N GLY A 6 47.81 -32.92 -10.57
CA GLY A 6 46.76 -31.89 -10.44
C GLY A 6 45.34 -32.40 -10.77
N LEU A 7 45.24 -33.54 -11.46
CA LEU A 7 44.00 -34.23 -11.77
C LEU A 7 43.22 -34.68 -10.51
N GLY A 8 43.91 -35.13 -9.46
CA GLY A 8 43.27 -35.60 -8.22
C GLY A 8 42.58 -34.49 -7.44
N VAL A 9 43.16 -33.28 -7.45
CA VAL A 9 42.58 -32.08 -6.80
C VAL A 9 41.39 -31.55 -7.60
N VAL A 10 41.44 -31.59 -8.93
CA VAL A 10 40.31 -31.18 -9.77
C VAL A 10 39.12 -32.13 -9.63
N LEU A 11 39.38 -33.45 -9.57
CA LEU A 11 38.35 -34.47 -9.33
C LEU A 11 37.69 -34.30 -7.96
N SER A 12 38.46 -34.03 -6.89
CA SER A 12 37.89 -33.86 -5.55
C SER A 12 37.01 -32.59 -5.45
N LEU A 13 37.42 -31.48 -6.08
CA LEU A 13 36.62 -30.26 -6.13
C LEU A 13 35.32 -30.45 -6.92
N ALA A 14 35.36 -31.18 -8.05
CA ALA A 14 34.16 -31.49 -8.83
C ALA A 14 33.16 -32.35 -8.04
N VAL A 15 33.63 -33.37 -7.32
CA VAL A 15 32.78 -34.21 -6.47
C VAL A 15 32.16 -33.39 -5.33
N ALA A 16 32.93 -32.50 -4.70
CA ALA A 16 32.40 -31.62 -3.65
C ALA A 16 31.32 -30.67 -4.20
N ALA A 17 31.52 -30.06 -5.37
CA ALA A 17 30.53 -29.19 -6.00
C ALA A 17 29.23 -29.94 -6.36
N VAL A 18 29.33 -31.17 -6.89
CA VAL A 18 28.16 -32.01 -7.19
C VAL A 18 27.43 -32.41 -5.91
N ALA A 19 28.15 -32.75 -4.83
CA ALA A 19 27.55 -33.07 -3.54
C ALA A 19 26.82 -31.85 -2.95
N VAL A 20 27.42 -30.66 -3.00
CA VAL A 20 26.76 -29.42 -2.55
C VAL A 20 25.54 -29.11 -3.41
N MET A 21 25.63 -29.22 -4.75
CA MET A 21 24.48 -29.06 -5.64
C MET A 21 23.37 -30.07 -5.36
N ALA A 22 23.71 -31.33 -5.10
CA ALA A 22 22.75 -32.37 -4.75
C ALA A 22 22.09 -32.11 -3.39
N VAL A 23 22.85 -31.67 -2.38
CA VAL A 23 22.28 -31.26 -1.07
C VAL A 23 21.36 -30.05 -1.24
N TRP A 24 21.77 -29.04 -2.00
CA TRP A 24 20.92 -27.88 -2.30
C TRP A 24 19.66 -28.26 -3.09
N LEU A 25 19.76 -29.18 -4.06
CA LEU A 25 18.61 -29.69 -4.82
C LEU A 25 17.69 -30.56 -3.96
N MET A 26 18.23 -31.40 -3.08
CA MET A 26 17.44 -32.23 -2.16
C MET A 26 16.77 -31.41 -1.06
N ASP A 27 17.45 -30.40 -0.50
CA ASP A 27 16.84 -29.47 0.46
C ASP A 27 15.77 -28.58 -0.20
N TRP A 28 15.89 -28.29 -1.50
CA TRP A 28 14.83 -27.63 -2.27
C TRP A 28 13.61 -28.51 -2.56
N TRP A 29 13.79 -29.84 -2.57
CA TRP A 29 12.74 -30.82 -2.84
C TRP A 29 12.18 -31.47 -1.57
N GLY A 30 12.72 -31.13 -0.39
CA GLY A 30 12.14 -31.47 0.89
C GLY A 30 10.74 -30.87 1.02
N PRO A 31 9.76 -31.60 1.62
CA PRO A 31 8.43 -31.07 1.83
C PRO A 31 8.52 -29.85 2.73
N ARG A 32 8.28 -28.66 2.18
CA ARG A 32 8.04 -27.47 2.98
C ARG A 32 6.92 -27.84 3.97
N PRO A 33 7.10 -27.68 5.29
CA PRO A 33 6.03 -27.95 6.23
C PRO A 33 4.80 -27.18 5.76
N GLY A 34 3.70 -27.91 5.53
CA GLY A 34 2.47 -27.32 5.01
C GLY A 34 2.03 -26.16 5.89
N ILE A 35 1.43 -25.15 5.27
CA ILE A 35 0.87 -24.01 6.00
C ILE A 35 -0.13 -24.54 7.03
N ARG A 36 0.06 -24.19 8.31
CA ARG A 36 -0.88 -24.60 9.36
C ARG A 36 -2.24 -23.93 9.12
N LEU A 37 -3.29 -24.73 9.18
CA LEU A 37 -4.66 -24.25 9.14
C LEU A 37 -5.23 -24.24 10.56
N PHE A 38 -5.93 -23.17 10.90
CA PHE A 38 -6.62 -23.01 12.17
C PHE A 38 -8.12 -23.02 11.91
N LEU A 39 -8.88 -23.74 12.73
CA LEU A 39 -10.32 -23.49 12.86
C LEU A 39 -10.55 -22.29 13.81
N PRO A 40 -11.69 -21.57 13.69
CA PRO A 40 -12.02 -20.46 14.59
C PRO A 40 -11.93 -20.82 16.08
N GLU A 41 -12.40 -22.01 16.46
CA GLU A 41 -12.39 -22.50 17.84
C GLU A 41 -10.99 -22.86 18.33
N GLU A 42 -10.09 -23.22 17.41
CA GLU A 42 -8.68 -23.47 17.72
C GLU A 42 -7.93 -22.15 17.90
N LEU A 43 -8.14 -21.19 17.00
CA LEU A 43 -7.54 -19.86 17.08
C LEU A 43 -7.99 -19.13 18.36
N ALA A 44 -9.25 -19.30 18.77
CA ALA A 44 -9.82 -18.70 19.99
C ALA A 44 -9.07 -19.04 21.29
N ARG A 45 -8.21 -20.07 21.29
CA ARG A 45 -7.38 -20.44 22.44
C ARG A 45 -6.10 -19.60 22.56
N TYR A 46 -5.71 -18.87 21.52
CA TYR A 46 -4.44 -18.13 21.47
C TYR A 46 -4.61 -16.67 21.91
N ARG A 47 -5.04 -16.46 23.16
CA ARG A 47 -5.32 -15.11 23.70
C ARG A 47 -4.21 -14.54 24.57
N GLY A 48 -3.11 -15.27 24.75
CA GLY A 48 -1.95 -14.85 25.52
C GLY A 48 -2.14 -14.79 27.04
N GLY A 49 -3.25 -15.32 27.56
CA GLY A 49 -3.48 -15.48 28.99
C GLY A 49 -2.63 -16.58 29.63
N PRO A 50 -2.63 -16.70 30.96
CA PRO A 50 -1.91 -17.77 31.66
C PRO A 50 -2.38 -19.15 31.19
N GLY A 51 -1.46 -19.96 30.67
CA GLY A 51 -1.75 -21.31 30.15
C GLY A 51 -2.20 -21.37 28.70
N ASP A 52 -2.44 -20.22 28.05
CA ASP A 52 -2.73 -20.20 26.61
C ASP A 52 -1.50 -20.66 25.81
N PRO A 53 -1.67 -21.41 24.71
CA PRO A 53 -0.58 -21.91 23.89
C PRO A 53 0.19 -20.81 23.14
N GLY A 54 -0.30 -19.57 23.14
CA GLY A 54 0.34 -18.43 22.48
C GLY A 54 -0.59 -17.22 22.44
N LEU A 55 -0.18 -16.18 21.70
CA LEU A 55 -0.92 -14.93 21.53
C LEU A 55 -1.00 -14.58 20.06
N TYR A 56 -2.07 -15.02 19.40
CA TYR A 56 -2.23 -14.91 17.95
C TYR A 56 -3.43 -14.04 17.61
N LEU A 57 -3.42 -13.44 16.42
CA LEU A 57 -4.61 -12.82 15.83
C LEU A 57 -4.63 -13.12 14.33
N ALA A 58 -5.79 -12.90 13.70
CA ALA A 58 -5.95 -13.02 12.26
C ALA A 58 -6.38 -11.70 11.62
N LEU A 59 -5.91 -11.50 10.38
CA LEU A 59 -6.27 -10.39 9.50
C LEU A 59 -6.37 -10.93 8.08
N LEU A 60 -7.53 -10.76 7.44
CA LEU A 60 -7.87 -11.37 6.15
C LEU A 60 -7.58 -12.89 6.13
N GLY A 61 -7.84 -13.55 7.26
CA GLY A 61 -7.61 -14.97 7.49
C GLY A 61 -6.13 -15.35 7.64
N ARG A 62 -5.17 -14.42 7.55
CA ARG A 62 -3.75 -14.70 7.80
C ARG A 62 -3.47 -14.59 9.29
N VAL A 63 -2.94 -15.65 9.90
CA VAL A 63 -2.71 -15.76 11.35
C VAL A 63 -1.27 -15.36 11.67
N TYR A 64 -1.12 -14.44 12.61
CA TYR A 64 0.16 -13.92 13.06
C TYR A 64 0.36 -14.17 14.55
N ASP A 65 1.58 -14.58 14.92
CA ASP A 65 2.04 -14.58 16.30
C ASP A 65 2.46 -13.17 16.71
N VAL A 66 1.67 -12.56 17.59
CA VAL A 66 1.86 -11.20 18.09
C VAL A 66 2.46 -11.16 19.50
N SER A 67 3.09 -12.26 19.93
CA SER A 67 3.76 -12.36 21.23
C SER A 67 4.87 -11.31 21.42
N SER A 68 5.58 -10.91 20.36
CA SER A 68 6.55 -9.80 20.42
C SER A 68 5.90 -8.44 20.76
N GLY A 69 4.62 -8.30 20.47
CA GLY A 69 3.78 -7.12 20.75
C GLY A 69 2.86 -7.31 21.95
N ARG A 70 3.14 -8.27 22.84
CA ARG A 70 2.28 -8.70 23.96
C ARG A 70 1.59 -7.58 24.72
N ARG A 71 2.31 -6.50 25.07
CA ARG A 71 1.79 -5.30 25.76
C ARG A 71 0.55 -4.65 25.11
N HIS A 72 0.30 -4.94 23.84
CA HIS A 72 -0.84 -4.42 23.07
C HIS A 72 -2.03 -5.37 23.04
N TYR A 73 -1.81 -6.69 23.08
CA TYR A 73 -2.81 -7.71 22.78
C TYR A 73 -3.09 -8.70 23.92
N GLU A 74 -2.27 -8.73 24.97
CA GLU A 74 -2.50 -9.62 26.11
C GLU A 74 -3.75 -9.23 26.89
N PRO A 75 -4.34 -10.15 27.69
CA PRO A 75 -5.53 -9.83 28.47
C PRO A 75 -5.34 -8.57 29.33
N GLY A 76 -6.27 -7.62 29.20
CA GLY A 76 -6.21 -6.32 29.86
C GLY A 76 -5.53 -5.21 29.05
N ALA A 77 -4.82 -5.53 27.97
CA ALA A 77 -4.29 -4.54 27.04
C ALA A 77 -5.37 -3.95 26.13
N HIS A 78 -5.09 -2.78 25.56
CA HIS A 78 -6.05 -2.00 24.77
C HIS A 78 -6.59 -2.76 23.54
N TYR A 79 -5.76 -3.58 22.89
CA TYR A 79 -6.14 -4.34 21.69
C TYR A 79 -6.34 -5.83 21.98
N SER A 80 -6.62 -6.20 23.24
CA SER A 80 -6.82 -7.60 23.64
C SER A 80 -8.03 -8.28 22.97
N GLY A 81 -9.01 -7.50 22.50
CA GLY A 81 -10.15 -8.00 21.73
C GLY A 81 -9.78 -8.64 20.37
N PHE A 82 -8.62 -8.29 19.80
CA PHE A 82 -8.15 -8.86 18.53
C PHE A 82 -7.57 -10.27 18.68
N ALA A 83 -7.13 -10.63 19.89
CA ALA A 83 -6.45 -11.89 20.13
C ALA A 83 -7.42 -13.09 20.01
N GLY A 84 -6.95 -14.14 19.35
CA GLY A 84 -7.68 -15.39 19.15
C GLY A 84 -8.80 -15.33 18.11
N ARG A 85 -8.86 -14.32 17.25
CA ARG A 85 -9.88 -14.22 16.20
C ARG A 85 -9.39 -13.44 14.99
N ASP A 86 -10.20 -13.46 13.93
CA ASP A 86 -10.09 -12.51 12.84
C ASP A 86 -11.02 -11.33 13.10
N ALA A 87 -10.42 -10.15 13.27
CA ALA A 87 -11.14 -8.90 13.51
C ALA A 87 -10.85 -7.89 12.39
N SER A 88 -10.76 -8.37 11.14
CA SER A 88 -10.47 -7.57 9.95
C SER A 88 -11.29 -6.28 9.90
N ARG A 89 -12.59 -6.33 10.20
CA ARG A 89 -13.46 -5.14 10.16
C ARG A 89 -13.00 -4.03 11.12
N ALA A 90 -12.59 -4.39 12.32
CA ALA A 90 -12.15 -3.43 13.34
C ALA A 90 -10.87 -2.66 12.95
N PHE A 91 -9.98 -3.26 12.13
CA PHE A 91 -8.77 -2.58 11.64
C PHE A 91 -9.06 -1.36 10.75
N VAL A 92 -10.23 -1.31 10.13
CA VAL A 92 -10.67 -0.20 9.29
C VAL A 92 -11.60 0.72 10.06
N THR A 93 -12.61 0.14 10.71
CA THR A 93 -13.70 0.92 11.33
C THR A 93 -13.32 1.52 12.66
N GLY A 94 -12.32 0.96 13.36
CA GLY A 94 -11.99 1.34 14.73
C GLY A 94 -13.05 0.94 15.77
N ASP A 95 -14.04 0.13 15.38
CA ASP A 95 -15.05 -0.39 16.30
C ASP A 95 -14.49 -1.61 17.06
N TYR A 96 -14.15 -1.40 18.32
CA TYR A 96 -13.63 -2.44 19.23
C TYR A 96 -14.73 -3.16 20.02
N SER A 97 -16.01 -2.92 19.72
CA SER A 97 -17.10 -3.71 20.28
C SER A 97 -17.14 -5.10 19.64
N GLU A 98 -17.86 -6.05 20.26
CA GLU A 98 -18.03 -7.39 19.67
C GLU A 98 -18.69 -7.36 18.27
N ALA A 99 -19.43 -6.31 17.93
CA ALA A 99 -20.00 -6.14 16.59
C ALA A 99 -18.95 -5.73 15.54
N GLY A 100 -17.89 -5.03 15.96
CA GLY A 100 -16.77 -4.64 15.11
C GLY A 100 -15.63 -5.66 15.06
N LEU A 101 -15.45 -6.46 16.12
CA LEU A 101 -14.43 -7.51 16.25
C LEU A 101 -14.79 -8.80 15.48
N VAL A 102 -15.07 -8.63 14.18
CA VAL A 102 -15.50 -9.67 13.25
C VAL A 102 -14.67 -9.64 11.95
N ASP A 103 -14.74 -10.73 11.19
CA ASP A 103 -14.06 -10.89 9.90
C ASP A 103 -14.84 -10.30 8.72
N ASP A 104 -16.10 -9.90 8.93
CA ASP A 104 -16.98 -9.41 7.87
C ASP A 104 -16.63 -8.00 7.39
N ILE A 105 -16.13 -7.94 6.16
CA ILE A 105 -15.69 -6.72 5.49
C ILE A 105 -16.68 -6.24 4.43
N ASN A 106 -17.89 -6.80 4.41
CA ASN A 106 -18.93 -6.30 3.51
C ASN A 106 -19.26 -4.84 3.81
N GLY A 107 -19.50 -4.08 2.72
CA GLY A 107 -19.80 -2.66 2.75
C GLY A 107 -18.58 -1.73 2.84
N LEU A 108 -17.36 -2.26 2.98
CA LEU A 108 -16.14 -1.44 2.94
C LEU A 108 -15.85 -0.96 1.51
N SER A 109 -15.43 0.31 1.39
CA SER A 109 -14.99 0.94 0.15
C SER A 109 -13.62 0.46 -0.31
N SER A 110 -13.25 0.71 -1.57
CA SER A 110 -11.92 0.32 -2.09
C SER A 110 -10.76 0.98 -1.31
N SER A 111 -10.92 2.22 -0.85
CA SER A 111 -9.92 2.88 0.00
C SER A 111 -9.78 2.22 1.37
N GLU A 112 -10.88 1.75 1.95
CA GLU A 112 -10.88 1.00 3.22
C GLU A 112 -10.24 -0.38 3.07
N ILE A 113 -10.48 -1.05 1.95
CA ILE A 113 -9.80 -2.31 1.61
C ILE A 113 -8.28 -2.10 1.45
N LEU A 114 -7.82 -0.98 0.89
CA LEU A 114 -6.39 -0.65 0.87
C LEU A 114 -5.82 -0.44 2.29
N THR A 115 -6.61 0.09 3.22
CA THR A 115 -6.20 0.18 4.63
C THR A 115 -5.95 -1.21 5.23
N LEU A 116 -6.80 -2.21 4.94
CA LEU A 116 -6.55 -3.59 5.35
C LEU A 116 -5.27 -4.16 4.76
N HIS A 117 -5.00 -3.89 3.48
CA HIS A 117 -3.76 -4.31 2.83
C HIS A 117 -2.51 -3.67 3.49
N ASN A 118 -2.60 -2.40 3.88
CA ASN A 118 -1.53 -1.72 4.60
C ASN A 118 -1.30 -2.34 5.98
N TRP A 119 -2.37 -2.67 6.71
CA TRP A 119 -2.26 -3.43 7.96
C TRP A 119 -1.64 -4.80 7.74
N LEU A 120 -2.04 -5.52 6.69
CA LEU A 120 -1.48 -6.82 6.37
C LEU A 120 0.03 -6.75 6.10
N SER A 121 0.46 -5.74 5.34
CA SER A 121 1.88 -5.46 5.09
C SER A 121 2.63 -5.13 6.40
N PHE A 122 1.99 -4.38 7.29
CA PHE A 122 2.55 -4.10 8.62
C PHE A 122 2.72 -5.40 9.44
N TYR A 123 1.72 -6.28 9.49
CA TYR A 123 1.83 -7.52 10.25
C TYR A 123 2.86 -8.49 9.67
N GLU A 124 2.89 -8.63 8.35
CA GLU A 124 3.87 -9.46 7.63
C GLU A 124 5.31 -9.01 7.87
N LYS A 125 5.53 -7.70 8.06
CA LYS A 125 6.86 -7.16 8.37
C LYS A 125 7.26 -7.30 9.84
N ASN A 126 6.30 -7.21 10.77
CA ASN A 126 6.59 -7.03 12.20
C ASN A 126 6.32 -8.26 13.07
N TYR A 127 5.56 -9.23 12.57
CA TYR A 127 5.11 -10.39 13.32
C TYR A 127 5.30 -11.69 12.52
N VAL A 128 5.35 -12.81 13.22
CA VAL A 128 5.60 -14.11 12.60
C VAL A 128 4.29 -14.64 12.00
N PHE A 129 4.26 -14.86 10.70
CA PHE A 129 3.16 -15.58 10.05
C PHE A 129 3.19 -17.06 10.46
N VAL A 130 2.10 -17.55 11.06
CA VAL A 130 2.01 -18.93 11.60
C VAL A 130 1.01 -19.81 10.86
N GLY A 131 0.12 -19.24 10.04
CA GLY A 131 -0.86 -20.04 9.31
C GLY A 131 -2.03 -19.26 8.75
N ARG A 132 -3.08 -19.99 8.38
CA ARG A 132 -4.32 -19.44 7.82
C ARG A 132 -5.53 -19.90 8.63
N LEU A 133 -6.49 -19.01 8.82
CA LEU A 133 -7.76 -19.29 9.46
C LEU A 133 -8.75 -19.79 8.40
N VAL A 134 -9.27 -20.99 8.61
CA VAL A 134 -10.34 -21.56 7.79
C VAL A 134 -11.63 -20.81 8.09
N GLY A 135 -12.28 -20.28 7.06
CA GLY A 135 -13.48 -19.47 7.20
C GLY A 135 -13.73 -18.61 5.97
N ARG A 136 -13.97 -17.32 6.20
CA ARG A 136 -14.34 -16.34 5.17
C ARG A 136 -13.32 -16.21 4.04
N PHE A 137 -12.03 -16.18 4.36
CA PHE A 137 -10.96 -15.87 3.40
C PHE A 137 -10.22 -17.10 2.86
N TYR A 138 -10.16 -18.19 3.65
CA TYR A 138 -9.51 -19.44 3.25
C TYR A 138 -10.42 -20.64 3.46
N ARG A 139 -10.44 -21.56 2.49
CA ARG A 139 -11.16 -22.82 2.55
C ARG A 139 -10.43 -23.84 3.42
N LYS A 140 -11.04 -25.01 3.65
CA LYS A 140 -10.49 -26.12 4.45
C LYS A 140 -9.18 -26.71 3.89
N ASP A 141 -8.90 -26.50 2.61
CA ASP A 141 -7.63 -26.87 1.96
C ASP A 141 -6.59 -25.73 1.98
N GLY A 142 -6.90 -24.62 2.66
CA GLY A 142 -6.02 -23.46 2.77
C GLY A 142 -5.98 -22.57 1.55
N LEU A 143 -6.76 -22.87 0.50
CA LEU A 143 -6.83 -22.05 -0.70
C LEU A 143 -7.79 -20.85 -0.52
N PRO A 144 -7.56 -19.73 -1.21
CA PRO A 144 -8.44 -18.56 -1.15
C PRO A 144 -9.91 -18.88 -1.47
N THR A 145 -10.83 -18.21 -0.80
CA THR A 145 -12.24 -18.14 -1.18
C THR A 145 -12.43 -17.10 -2.28
N SER A 146 -13.61 -17.10 -2.92
CA SER A 146 -14.00 -16.04 -3.86
C SER A 146 -14.03 -14.66 -3.21
N GLU A 147 -14.27 -14.59 -1.90
CA GLU A 147 -14.26 -13.34 -1.15
C GLU A 147 -12.83 -12.80 -1.02
N LEU A 148 -11.85 -13.63 -0.64
CA LEU A 148 -10.46 -13.21 -0.60
C LEU A 148 -9.95 -12.81 -2.00
N THR A 149 -10.29 -13.57 -3.05
CA THR A 149 -9.92 -13.19 -4.42
C THR A 149 -10.51 -11.85 -4.85
N GLN A 150 -11.75 -11.53 -4.42
CA GLN A 150 -12.34 -10.21 -4.67
C GLN A 150 -11.62 -9.10 -3.91
N VAL A 151 -11.25 -9.34 -2.65
CA VAL A 151 -10.45 -8.41 -1.85
C VAL A 151 -9.12 -8.13 -2.52
N GLU A 152 -8.39 -9.17 -2.93
CA GLU A 152 -7.11 -9.05 -3.64
C GLU A 152 -7.26 -8.24 -4.94
N ALA A 153 -8.33 -8.47 -5.72
CA ALA A 153 -8.62 -7.69 -6.91
C ALA A 153 -8.94 -6.22 -6.60
N MET A 154 -9.72 -5.94 -5.54
CA MET A 154 -10.00 -4.57 -5.08
C MET A 154 -8.73 -3.87 -4.61
N VAL A 155 -7.84 -4.58 -3.93
CA VAL A 155 -6.53 -4.09 -3.50
C VAL A 155 -5.66 -3.74 -4.71
N THR A 156 -5.53 -4.62 -5.69
CA THR A 156 -4.76 -4.35 -6.93
C THR A 156 -5.31 -3.12 -7.65
N LYS A 157 -6.63 -3.08 -7.89
CA LYS A 157 -7.28 -1.93 -8.53
C LYS A 157 -7.09 -0.63 -7.75
N GLY A 158 -7.18 -0.71 -6.42
CA GLY A 158 -6.97 0.44 -5.55
C GLY A 158 -5.52 0.96 -5.59
N MET A 159 -4.54 0.06 -5.63
CA MET A 159 -3.13 0.44 -5.77
C MET A 159 -2.85 1.10 -7.13
N GLU A 160 -3.38 0.55 -8.21
CA GLU A 160 -3.28 1.14 -9.56
C GLU A 160 -3.91 2.53 -9.61
N ALA A 161 -5.09 2.71 -9.01
CA ALA A 161 -5.76 4.00 -8.93
C ALA A 161 -4.95 5.02 -8.12
N ASN A 162 -4.39 4.60 -6.97
CA ASN A 162 -3.53 5.46 -6.17
C ASN A 162 -2.24 5.83 -6.92
N GLU A 163 -1.62 4.91 -7.64
CA GLU A 163 -0.43 5.19 -8.45
C GLU A 163 -0.75 6.19 -9.56
N GLN A 164 -1.87 5.99 -10.27
CA GLN A 164 -2.33 6.92 -11.29
C GLN A 164 -2.62 8.31 -10.70
N GLU A 165 -3.28 8.39 -9.56
CA GLU A 165 -3.50 9.66 -8.86
C GLU A 165 -2.17 10.32 -8.47
N GLN A 166 -1.18 9.57 -7.97
CA GLN A 166 0.13 10.12 -7.67
C GLN A 166 0.84 10.63 -8.92
N ARG A 167 0.78 9.93 -10.06
CA ARG A 167 1.34 10.39 -11.34
C ARG A 167 0.67 11.67 -11.81
N GLU A 168 -0.66 11.73 -11.72
CA GLU A 168 -1.41 12.96 -12.00
C GLU A 168 -1.04 14.09 -11.05
N LYS A 169 -0.84 13.80 -9.77
CA LYS A 169 -0.43 14.79 -8.76
C LYS A 169 1.00 15.28 -8.95
N GLN A 170 1.88 14.49 -9.56
CA GLN A 170 3.22 14.94 -9.98
C GLN A 170 3.15 15.91 -11.16
N LYS A 171 2.26 15.63 -12.13
CA LYS A 171 2.03 16.49 -13.30
C LYS A 171 1.26 17.77 -12.96
N PHE A 172 0.18 17.62 -12.22
CA PHE A 172 -0.80 18.65 -11.85
C PHE A 172 -1.08 18.64 -10.34
N PRO A 173 -0.10 18.99 -9.50
CA PRO A 173 -0.30 19.06 -8.06
C PRO A 173 -1.35 20.12 -7.72
N PRO A 174 -2.20 19.90 -6.70
CA PRO A 174 -3.18 20.88 -6.31
C PRO A 174 -2.52 22.17 -5.82
N CYS A 175 -3.14 23.31 -6.13
CA CYS A 175 -2.71 24.61 -5.61
C CYS A 175 -2.80 24.65 -4.08
N ASN A 176 -1.99 25.51 -3.47
CA ASN A 176 -2.31 25.95 -2.12
C ASN A 176 -3.47 26.96 -2.22
N SER A 177 -4.38 26.93 -1.26
CA SER A 177 -5.53 27.82 -1.21
C SER A 177 -5.72 28.41 0.18
N GLU A 178 -6.06 29.68 0.25
CA GLU A 178 -6.54 30.35 1.45
C GLU A 178 -7.84 31.08 1.14
N TRP A 179 -8.75 31.12 2.12
CA TRP A 179 -9.97 31.90 2.04
C TRP A 179 -10.20 32.63 3.35
N SER A 180 -10.67 33.87 3.25
CA SER A 180 -11.20 34.60 4.40
C SER A 180 -12.36 35.49 3.97
N SER A 181 -13.31 35.71 4.88
CA SER A 181 -14.43 36.61 4.66
C SER A 181 -14.03 38.08 4.43
N ALA A 182 -12.80 38.48 4.76
CA ALA A 182 -12.32 39.85 4.55
C ALA A 182 -11.56 40.04 3.22
N LYS A 183 -10.89 38.98 2.73
CA LYS A 183 -9.98 39.07 1.56
C LYS A 183 -10.44 38.28 0.35
N GLY A 184 -11.48 37.45 0.49
CA GLY A 184 -11.88 36.48 -0.53
C GLY A 184 -10.94 35.29 -0.60
N SER A 185 -10.82 34.70 -1.79
CA SER A 185 -9.99 33.51 -2.04
C SER A 185 -8.63 33.89 -2.59
N ARG A 186 -7.60 33.13 -2.27
CA ARG A 186 -6.30 33.23 -2.92
C ARG A 186 -5.73 31.84 -3.17
N LEU A 187 -5.20 31.65 -4.37
CA LEU A 187 -4.59 30.42 -4.85
C LEU A 187 -3.12 30.71 -5.18
N TRP A 188 -2.20 29.82 -4.80
CA TRP A 188 -0.80 29.98 -5.20
C TRP A 188 -0.07 28.65 -5.36
N CYS A 189 0.97 28.72 -6.19
CA CYS A 189 1.88 27.64 -6.45
C CYS A 189 3.22 27.86 -5.75
N SER A 190 3.81 26.77 -5.29
CA SER A 190 5.16 26.70 -4.72
C SER A 190 5.83 25.42 -5.20
N GLN A 191 7.13 25.27 -4.93
CA GLN A 191 7.88 24.02 -5.18
C GLN A 191 7.39 22.82 -4.35
N LYS A 192 6.41 23.02 -3.45
CA LYS A 192 5.84 21.99 -2.58
C LYS A 192 4.31 21.96 -2.59
N SER A 193 3.64 22.68 -3.49
CA SER A 193 2.17 22.64 -3.60
C SER A 193 1.68 21.20 -3.75
N GLY A 194 0.60 20.86 -3.04
CA GLY A 194 0.07 19.50 -2.95
C GLY A 194 0.95 18.51 -2.17
N GLY A 195 2.00 18.94 -1.49
CA GLY A 195 2.96 18.05 -0.83
C GLY A 195 3.89 17.33 -1.79
N VAL A 196 3.97 17.78 -3.05
CA VAL A 196 4.85 17.23 -4.07
C VAL A 196 6.08 18.12 -4.25
N HIS A 197 7.27 17.57 -4.08
CA HIS A 197 8.53 18.30 -4.26
C HIS A 197 8.95 18.37 -5.73
N ARG A 198 9.16 19.59 -6.23
CA ARG A 198 9.50 19.88 -7.63
C ARG A 198 10.56 20.98 -7.71
N ASP A 199 11.27 21.03 -8.82
CA ASP A 199 12.23 22.08 -9.17
C ASP A 199 11.56 23.33 -9.77
N TRP A 200 10.31 23.21 -10.23
CA TRP A 200 9.49 24.32 -10.73
C TRP A 200 8.35 24.70 -9.76
N ILE A 201 7.92 25.97 -9.80
CA ILE A 201 6.81 26.49 -9.00
C ILE A 201 5.48 26.24 -9.72
N GLY A 202 5.36 26.76 -10.94
CA GLY A 202 4.17 26.67 -11.79
C GLY A 202 3.15 27.76 -11.51
N VAL A 203 2.05 27.73 -12.25
CA VAL A 203 0.99 28.74 -12.19
C VAL A 203 -0.36 28.08 -11.90
N PRO A 204 -1.27 28.74 -11.15
CA PRO A 204 -2.62 28.22 -10.93
C PRO A 204 -3.41 28.11 -12.24
N ARG A 205 -4.03 26.95 -12.47
CA ARG A 205 -4.99 26.69 -13.55
C ARG A 205 -6.17 25.88 -13.03
N LYS A 206 -7.33 26.08 -13.64
CA LYS A 206 -8.48 25.20 -13.48
C LYS A 206 -8.22 23.93 -14.27
N LEU A 207 -8.28 22.75 -13.65
CA LEU A 207 -8.24 21.46 -14.35
C LEU A 207 -9.63 20.83 -14.35
N TYR A 208 -10.15 20.56 -15.54
CA TYR A 208 -11.42 19.85 -15.72
C TYR A 208 -11.17 18.35 -15.82
N LYS A 209 -11.75 17.58 -14.89
CA LYS A 209 -11.73 16.12 -14.95
C LYS A 209 -13.07 15.58 -15.45
N PRO A 210 -13.07 14.55 -16.33
CA PRO A 210 -14.31 13.90 -16.75
C PRO A 210 -15.15 13.44 -15.54
N GLY A 211 -16.43 13.78 -15.52
CA GLY A 211 -17.36 13.43 -14.44
C GLY A 211 -17.31 14.33 -13.20
N ALA A 212 -16.32 15.22 -13.07
CA ALA A 212 -16.30 16.22 -12.01
C ALA A 212 -17.28 17.37 -12.34
N LYS A 213 -18.01 17.86 -11.34
CA LYS A 213 -18.96 18.98 -11.50
C LYS A 213 -18.26 20.34 -11.58
N GLU A 214 -17.10 20.46 -10.94
CA GLU A 214 -16.32 21.69 -10.85
C GLU A 214 -14.86 21.38 -11.15
N PRO A 215 -14.12 22.30 -11.80
CA PRO A 215 -12.68 22.15 -11.98
C PRO A 215 -11.97 22.29 -10.63
N HIS A 216 -10.74 21.79 -10.54
CA HIS A 216 -9.92 21.95 -9.34
C HIS A 216 -8.67 22.77 -9.69
N CYS A 217 -8.15 23.53 -8.73
CA CYS A 217 -6.93 24.30 -8.95
C CYS A 217 -5.72 23.38 -8.95
N VAL A 218 -4.91 23.44 -10.01
CA VAL A 218 -3.62 22.76 -10.11
C VAL A 218 -2.50 23.73 -10.46
N CYS A 219 -1.29 23.39 -10.05
CA CYS A 219 -0.07 24.09 -10.43
C CYS A 219 0.50 23.50 -11.70
N VAL A 220 0.68 24.33 -12.72
CA VAL A 220 1.08 23.89 -14.06
C VAL A 220 2.46 24.40 -14.38
N ARG A 221 3.35 23.51 -14.84
CA ARG A 221 4.70 23.88 -15.28
C ARG A 221 4.60 24.74 -16.54
N THR A 222 5.35 25.84 -16.58
CA THR A 222 5.28 26.84 -17.66
C THR A 222 6.48 26.79 -18.61
N THR A 223 7.44 25.91 -18.37
CA THR A 223 8.70 25.80 -19.13
C THR A 223 9.07 24.35 -19.38
N GLY A 224 9.96 24.12 -20.35
CA GLY A 224 10.39 22.79 -20.79
C GLY A 224 9.36 22.09 -21.68
N PRO A 225 9.64 20.84 -22.08
CA PRO A 225 8.68 19.99 -22.79
C PRO A 225 7.42 19.74 -21.95
N PRO A 226 6.26 19.50 -22.58
CA PRO A 226 5.10 18.90 -21.92
C PRO A 226 5.46 17.56 -21.28
N SER A 227 4.83 17.24 -20.14
CA SER A 227 5.16 16.04 -19.36
C SER A 227 4.89 14.72 -20.11
N ASP A 228 3.99 14.73 -21.10
CA ASP A 228 3.69 13.60 -21.99
C ASP A 228 4.57 13.53 -23.26
N GLN A 229 5.44 14.52 -23.47
CA GLN A 229 6.28 14.63 -24.67
C GLN A 229 7.76 14.85 -24.33
N GLN A 230 8.21 14.34 -23.17
CA GLN A 230 9.56 14.59 -22.66
C GLN A 230 10.67 14.12 -23.63
N ASP A 231 10.40 13.09 -24.43
CA ASP A 231 11.33 12.53 -25.41
C ASP A 231 11.19 13.12 -26.83
N ASN A 232 10.23 14.03 -27.04
CA ASN A 232 10.01 14.64 -28.35
C ASN A 232 10.98 15.83 -28.54
N PRO A 233 11.94 15.79 -29.50
CA PRO A 233 12.88 16.88 -29.71
C PRO A 233 12.22 18.15 -30.29
N ARG A 234 10.98 18.06 -30.80
CA ARG A 234 10.18 19.18 -31.29
C ARG A 234 9.03 19.45 -30.32
N HIS A 235 9.35 19.94 -29.12
CA HIS A 235 8.37 20.29 -28.10
C HIS A 235 8.19 21.81 -28.00
N SER A 236 7.01 22.27 -27.56
CA SER A 236 6.86 23.66 -27.09
C SER A 236 7.65 23.84 -25.78
N ASN A 237 8.13 25.04 -25.49
CA ASN A 237 8.82 25.34 -24.21
C ASN A 237 7.83 25.91 -23.18
N HIS A 238 6.59 25.41 -23.19
CA HIS A 238 5.47 25.92 -22.38
C HIS A 238 5.09 24.98 -21.23
N GLY A 239 5.88 23.93 -20.98
CA GLY A 239 5.54 22.90 -20.00
C GLY A 239 4.19 22.28 -20.34
N ASP A 240 3.28 22.23 -19.36
CA ASP A 240 1.97 21.60 -19.51
C ASP A 240 0.83 22.61 -19.75
N LEU A 241 1.15 23.88 -20.04
CA LEU A 241 0.15 24.95 -20.25
C LEU A 241 -0.81 24.68 -21.42
N ASP A 242 -0.34 23.99 -22.45
CA ASP A 242 -1.12 23.70 -23.67
C ASP A 242 -2.10 22.51 -23.48
N ASN A 243 -2.26 21.98 -22.25
CA ASN A 243 -3.18 20.88 -22.00
C ASN A 243 -4.65 21.33 -22.20
N PRO A 244 -5.46 20.62 -23.02
CA PRO A 244 -6.80 21.06 -23.40
C PRO A 244 -7.82 21.05 -22.25
N ASN A 245 -7.51 20.40 -21.13
CA ASN A 245 -8.37 20.36 -19.95
C ASN A 245 -8.05 21.48 -18.94
N LEU A 246 -7.13 22.39 -19.29
CA LEU A 246 -6.77 23.53 -18.46
C LEU A 246 -7.46 24.81 -18.91
N GLU A 247 -7.82 25.64 -17.94
CA GLU A 247 -8.31 26.99 -18.17
C GLU A 247 -7.64 27.98 -17.21
N GLU A 248 -7.35 29.17 -17.72
CA GLU A 248 -6.83 30.27 -16.91
C GLU A 248 -7.89 30.84 -15.98
N TYR A 249 -7.47 31.36 -14.83
CA TYR A 249 -8.37 32.09 -13.96
C TYR A 249 -8.59 33.50 -14.48
N THR A 250 -9.84 33.86 -14.76
CA THR A 250 -10.23 35.22 -15.15
C THR A 250 -9.73 36.24 -14.13
N GLY A 251 -9.08 37.30 -14.59
CA GLY A 251 -8.54 38.37 -13.73
C GLY A 251 -7.18 38.05 -13.07
N CYS A 252 -6.65 36.83 -13.24
CA CYS A 252 -5.29 36.51 -12.81
C CYS A 252 -4.32 36.61 -14.01
N PRO A 253 -3.15 37.26 -13.87
CA PRO A 253 -2.17 37.30 -14.95
C PRO A 253 -1.75 35.86 -15.35
N PRO A 254 -1.62 35.55 -16.65
CA PRO A 254 -1.38 34.18 -17.12
C PRO A 254 -0.17 33.49 -16.46
N LEU A 255 0.91 34.24 -16.22
CA LEU A 255 2.14 33.71 -15.62
C LEU A 255 2.29 33.98 -14.12
N ALA A 256 1.24 34.47 -13.45
CA ALA A 256 1.29 34.70 -12.01
C ALA A 256 1.31 33.39 -11.24
N THR A 257 2.23 33.26 -10.29
CA THR A 257 2.29 32.11 -9.37
C THR A 257 1.26 32.21 -8.25
N THR A 258 0.55 33.34 -8.14
CA THR A 258 -0.48 33.64 -7.16
C THR A 258 -1.65 34.35 -7.83
N CYS A 259 -2.87 33.90 -7.56
CA CYS A 259 -4.12 34.52 -7.98
C CYS A 259 -4.95 34.91 -6.74
N SER A 260 -5.52 36.11 -6.74
CA SER A 260 -6.39 36.60 -5.67
C SER A 260 -7.76 36.94 -6.24
N PHE A 261 -8.82 36.45 -5.60
CA PHE A 261 -10.22 36.62 -5.98
C PHE A 261 -10.94 37.29 -4.80
N PRO A 262 -10.95 38.63 -4.75
CA PRO A 262 -11.70 39.36 -3.73
C PRO A 262 -13.20 39.05 -3.81
N LEU A 263 -13.91 39.28 -2.71
CA LEU A 263 -15.37 39.11 -2.61
C LEU A 263 -16.12 40.12 -3.49
#